data_AF-A0A5N5PJY7-F1
#
_entry.id   AF-A0A5N5PJY7-F1
#
_cell.length_a   1.000
_cell.length_b   1.000
_cell.length_c   1.000
_cell.angle_alpha   90.00
_cell.angle_beta   90.00
_cell.angle_gamma   90.00
#
_symmetry.space_group_name_H-M   'P 1'
#
loop_
_entity.id
_entity.type
_entity.pdbx_description
1 polymer ?
#
loop_
_entity_poly.entity_id
_entity_poly.type
_entity_poly.pdbx_seq_one_letter_code
_entity_poly.pdbx_strand_id
1 'polypeptide(L)'
;MAESSSSSVSHAVPNGSSRHEKSLGLLAIKFVTLLQETKDGILDLKVAAECLAVRQKRRIYDITNVLEGIGLIEKKTKNTIQWKGESSGCQPQEILEQSLKHR
;
A
#
# COMPACT_ATOMS: atom_id res chain seq x y z
N MET A 1 45.94 37.44 -27.06
CA MET A 1 44.74 37.44 -26.19
C MET A 1 44.58 36.04 -25.62
N ALA A 2 44.65 35.87 -24.31
CA ALA A 2 44.50 34.59 -23.63
C ALA A 2 43.16 34.53 -22.87
N GLU A 3 42.57 33.33 -22.91
CA GLU A 3 41.49 32.77 -22.11
C GLU A 3 40.15 33.51 -21.96
N SER A 4 39.09 32.83 -22.39
CA SER A 4 37.83 32.83 -21.66
C SER A 4 37.26 31.42 -21.73
N SER A 5 37.70 30.63 -20.76
CA SER A 5 37.06 29.39 -20.33
C SER A 5 35.69 29.74 -19.75
N SER A 6 34.60 29.30 -20.40
CA SER A 6 33.27 29.27 -19.79
C SER A 6 32.79 27.82 -19.80
N SER A 7 33.23 27.08 -18.79
CA SER A 7 32.68 25.79 -18.44
C SER A 7 31.28 26.00 -17.84
N SER A 8 30.24 25.79 -18.67
CA SER A 8 28.87 25.62 -18.19
C SER A 8 28.82 24.39 -17.28
N VAL A 9 28.92 24.64 -15.98
CA VAL A 9 28.61 23.67 -14.94
C VAL A 9 27.14 23.29 -15.03
N SER A 10 26.89 22.11 -15.58
CA SER A 10 25.61 21.42 -15.52
C SER A 10 25.27 21.14 -14.04
N HIS A 11 24.55 22.06 -13.42
CA HIS A 11 23.82 21.79 -12.18
C HIS A 11 22.70 20.79 -12.53
N ALA A 12 23.02 19.50 -12.43
CA ALA A 12 22.03 18.45 -12.33
C ALA A 12 21.19 18.74 -11.08
N VAL A 13 19.98 19.25 -11.29
CA VAL A 13 18.95 19.31 -10.26
C VAL A 13 18.82 17.90 -9.65
N PRO A 14 18.88 17.75 -8.31
CA PRO A 14 18.64 16.46 -7.70
C PRO A 14 17.16 16.13 -7.93
N ASN A 15 16.91 15.23 -8.88
CA ASN A 15 15.60 14.71 -9.22
C ASN A 15 14.87 14.21 -7.96
N GLY A 16 14.00 15.05 -7.40
CA GLY A 16 13.08 14.73 -6.29
C GLY A 16 11.99 13.71 -6.67
N SER A 17 12.01 13.19 -7.91
CA SER A 17 11.07 12.20 -8.44
C SER A 17 11.25 10.81 -7.80
N SER A 18 12.47 10.42 -7.43
CA SER A 18 12.78 9.05 -6.98
C SER A 18 12.18 8.65 -5.63
N ARG A 19 11.87 9.62 -4.75
CA ARG A 19 11.29 9.35 -3.42
C ARG A 19 9.80 9.04 -3.51
N HIS A 20 9.09 9.70 -4.41
CA HIS A 20 7.64 9.58 -4.57
C HIS A 20 7.25 8.21 -5.13
N GLU A 21 8.05 7.67 -6.05
CA GLU A 21 7.85 6.36 -6.67
C GLU A 21 7.97 5.18 -5.67
N LYS A 22 8.62 5.41 -4.53
CA LYS A 22 8.81 4.42 -3.45
C LYS A 22 8.00 4.73 -2.20
N SER A 23 7.09 5.71 -2.28
CA SER A 23 6.27 6.11 -1.15
C SER A 23 5.31 4.99 -0.75
N LEU A 24 5.07 4.88 0.57
CA LEU A 24 4.12 3.89 1.10
C LEU A 24 2.71 4.10 0.53
N GLY A 25 2.31 5.36 0.31
CA GLY A 25 1.01 5.69 -0.28
C GLY A 25 0.85 5.14 -1.69
N LEU A 26 1.85 5.30 -2.57
CA LEU A 26 1.79 4.75 -3.93
C LEU A 26 1.76 3.21 -3.92
N LEU A 27 2.54 2.61 -3.02
CA LEU A 27 2.55 1.16 -2.82
C LEU A 27 1.18 0.65 -2.32
N ALA A 28 0.58 1.35 -1.36
CA ALA A 28 -0.75 1.02 -0.83
C ALA A 28 -1.83 1.10 -1.91
N ILE A 29 -1.81 2.15 -2.74
CA ILE A 29 -2.76 2.29 -3.86
C ILE A 29 -2.65 1.09 -4.80
N LYS A 30 -1.42 0.77 -5.26
CA LYS A 30 -1.19 -0.40 -6.14
C LYS A 30 -1.61 -1.72 -5.49
N PHE A 31 -1.34 -1.88 -4.20
CA PHE A 31 -1.74 -3.08 -3.45
C PHE A 31 -3.25 -3.27 -3.42
N VAL A 32 -3.99 -2.20 -3.12
CA VAL A 32 -5.45 -2.21 -3.05
C VAL A 32 -6.07 -2.38 -4.44
N THR A 33 -5.46 -1.86 -5.51
CA THR A 33 -5.87 -2.16 -6.89
C THR A 33 -5.75 -3.65 -7.18
N LEU A 34 -4.60 -4.27 -6.91
CA LEU A 34 -4.40 -5.71 -7.12
C LEU A 34 -5.40 -6.56 -6.33
N LEU A 35 -5.71 -6.14 -5.10
CA LEU A 35 -6.66 -6.83 -4.23
C LEU A 35 -8.11 -6.75 -4.74
N GLN A 36 -8.50 -5.64 -5.35
CA GLN A 36 -9.83 -5.48 -5.97
C GLN A 36 -9.93 -6.18 -7.33
N GLU A 37 -8.83 -6.29 -8.07
CA GLU A 37 -8.80 -7.02 -9.35
C GLU A 37 -8.90 -8.54 -9.17
N THR A 38 -8.55 -9.07 -7.99
CA THR A 38 -8.70 -10.51 -7.70
C THR A 38 -10.17 -10.90 -7.52
N LYS A 39 -10.68 -11.76 -8.42
CA LYS A 39 -12.09 -12.21 -8.46
C LYS A 39 -12.62 -12.84 -7.16
N ASP A 40 -11.76 -13.45 -6.35
CA ASP A 40 -12.15 -14.10 -5.10
C ASP A 40 -11.90 -13.21 -3.87
N GLY A 41 -11.42 -11.98 -4.08
CA GLY A 41 -10.90 -11.13 -3.02
C GLY A 41 -9.68 -11.73 -2.30
N ILE A 42 -9.03 -12.74 -2.88
CA ILE A 42 -7.89 -13.45 -2.28
C ILE A 42 -6.62 -13.02 -2.99
N LEU A 43 -5.68 -12.45 -2.24
CA LEU A 43 -4.39 -11.98 -2.76
C LEU A 43 -3.21 -12.72 -2.09
N ASP A 44 -2.29 -13.23 -2.91
CA ASP A 44 -1.02 -13.78 -2.46
C ASP A 44 0.00 -12.65 -2.23
N LEU A 45 0.57 -12.59 -1.03
CA LEU A 45 1.54 -11.59 -0.61
C LEU A 45 2.85 -11.66 -1.39
N LYS A 46 3.23 -12.82 -1.94
CA LYS A 46 4.39 -12.97 -2.82
C LYS A 46 4.14 -12.29 -4.16
N VAL A 47 2.98 -12.56 -4.77
CA VAL A 47 2.58 -11.95 -6.04
C VAL A 47 2.46 -10.44 -5.89
N ALA A 48 1.85 -9.98 -4.79
CA ALA A 48 1.81 -8.56 -4.47
C ALA A 48 3.23 -7.96 -4.32
N ALA A 49 4.13 -8.63 -3.60
CA ALA A 49 5.51 -8.14 -3.44
C ALA A 49 6.26 -8.01 -4.79
N GLU A 50 6.03 -8.94 -5.72
CA GLU A 50 6.58 -8.90 -7.07
C GLU A 50 6.00 -7.75 -7.90
N CYS A 51 4.67 -7.60 -7.92
CA CYS A 51 3.98 -6.51 -8.64
C CYS A 51 4.31 -5.11 -8.10
N LEU A 52 4.47 -4.98 -6.79
CA LEU A 52 4.87 -3.71 -6.17
C LEU A 52 6.38 -3.41 -6.34
N ALA A 53 7.15 -4.30 -6.98
CA ALA A 53 8.59 -4.20 -7.18
C ALA A 53 9.36 -3.88 -5.89
N VAL A 54 8.83 -4.31 -4.73
CA VAL A 54 9.45 -4.02 -3.44
C VAL A 54 10.53 -5.05 -3.20
N ARG A 55 11.80 -4.64 -3.32
CA ARG A 55 12.93 -5.51 -2.97
C ARG A 55 12.93 -5.96 -1.50
N GLN A 56 12.13 -5.34 -0.64
CA GLN A 56 12.06 -5.61 0.81
C GLN A 56 10.61 -5.82 1.26
N LYS A 57 10.33 -6.95 1.93
CA LYS A 57 8.98 -7.28 2.43
C LYS A 57 8.42 -6.32 3.47
N ARG A 58 9.22 -5.39 4.00
CA ARG A 58 8.85 -4.47 5.07
C ARG A 58 7.61 -3.63 4.74
N ARG A 59 7.45 -3.18 3.48
CA ARG A 59 6.33 -2.32 3.06
C ARG A 59 4.99 -3.07 2.96
N ILE A 60 5.04 -4.37 2.65
CA ILE A 60 3.84 -5.21 2.62
C ILE A 60 3.23 -5.27 4.01
N TYR A 61 4.05 -5.48 5.05
CA TYR A 61 3.56 -5.49 6.43
C TYR A 61 3.02 -4.14 6.91
N ASP A 62 3.63 -3.03 6.50
CA ASP A 62 3.08 -1.70 6.80
C ASP A 62 1.65 -1.56 6.26
N ILE A 63 1.42 -2.00 5.02
CA ILE A 63 0.09 -1.91 4.38
C ILE A 63 -0.88 -2.91 5.01
N THR A 64 -0.49 -4.18 5.15
CA THR A 64 -1.38 -5.21 5.67
C THR A 64 -1.75 -4.96 7.12
N ASN A 65 -0.84 -4.51 7.98
CA ASN A 65 -1.15 -4.24 9.39
C ASN A 65 -2.16 -3.10 9.54
N VAL A 66 -2.09 -2.08 8.69
CA VAL A 66 -3.06 -0.97 8.70
C VAL A 66 -4.42 -1.48 8.21
N LEU A 67 -4.47 -2.21 7.09
CA LEU A 67 -5.72 -2.73 6.56
C LEU A 67 -6.36 -3.78 7.49
N GLU A 68 -5.56 -4.61 8.15
CA GLU A 68 -5.99 -5.58 9.16
C GLU A 68 -6.47 -4.87 10.43
N GLY A 69 -5.76 -3.83 10.88
CA GLY A 69 -6.17 -3.02 12.02
C GLY A 69 -7.48 -2.26 11.81
N ILE A 70 -7.82 -1.92 10.57
CA ILE A 70 -9.12 -1.34 10.19
C ILE A 70 -10.19 -2.44 9.99
N GLY A 71 -9.78 -3.70 9.78
CA GLY A 71 -10.68 -4.82 9.51
C GLY A 71 -11.12 -4.96 8.04
N LEU A 72 -10.43 -4.30 7.10
CA LEU A 72 -10.72 -4.39 5.66
C LEU A 72 -10.16 -5.67 5.02
N ILE A 73 -9.19 -6.30 5.67
CA ILE A 73 -8.62 -7.58 5.24
C ILE A 73 -8.55 -8.55 6.42
N GLU A 74 -8.49 -9.83 6.10
CA GLU A 74 -8.10 -10.87 7.05
C GLU A 74 -6.98 -11.74 6.51
N LYS A 75 -6.23 -12.33 7.43
CA LYS A 75 -5.16 -13.27 7.10
C LYS A 75 -5.74 -14.69 6.99
N LYS A 76 -5.76 -15.23 5.77
CA LYS A 76 -6.21 -16.60 5.51
C LYS A 76 -5.09 -17.61 5.74
N THR A 77 -3.90 -17.31 5.26
CA THR A 77 -2.69 -18.13 5.48
C THR A 77 -1.46 -17.25 5.70
N LYS A 78 -0.29 -17.85 5.94
CA LYS A 78 0.97 -17.10 6.10
C LYS A 78 1.31 -16.19 4.90
N ASN A 79 0.86 -16.54 3.70
CA ASN A 79 1.18 -15.84 2.46
C ASN A 79 -0.05 -15.30 1.73
N THR A 80 -1.24 -15.45 2.30
CA THR A 80 -2.50 -15.15 1.60
C THR A 80 -3.39 -14.34 2.51
N ILE A 81 -3.90 -13.23 1.97
CA ILE A 81 -4.89 -12.38 2.62
C ILE A 81 -6.19 -12.39 1.83
N GLN A 82 -7.29 -12.09 2.51
CA GLN A 82 -8.62 -12.00 1.91
C GLN A 82 -9.20 -10.62 2.18
N TRP A 83 -9.75 -10.01 1.14
CA TRP A 83 -10.48 -8.75 1.15
C TRP A 83 -11.85 -8.96 1.77
N LYS A 84 -12.17 -8.13 2.77
CA LYS A 84 -13.49 -8.05 3.40
C LYS A 84 -14.27 -6.81 2.96
N GLY A 85 -13.60 -5.83 2.35
CA GLY A 85 -14.20 -4.53 2.02
C GLY A 85 -15.26 -4.55 0.92
N GLU A 86 -15.45 -5.65 0.19
CA GLU A 86 -16.45 -5.75 -0.89
C GLU A 86 -17.86 -6.10 -0.40
N SER A 87 -18.08 -6.26 0.91
CA SER A 87 -19.43 -6.36 1.49
C SER A 87 -20.00 -4.99 1.91
N SER A 88 -19.63 -3.92 1.22
CA SER A 88 -20.13 -2.56 1.49
C SER A 88 -20.84 -1.95 0.28
N GLY A 89 -21.91 -2.60 -0.17
CA GLY A 89 -23.14 -1.81 -0.28
C GLY A 89 -23.46 -1.36 1.16
N CYS A 90 -23.21 -0.09 1.48
CA CYS A 90 -23.55 0.60 2.74
C CYS A 90 -24.12 -0.29 3.87
N GLN A 91 -23.32 -0.60 4.90
CA GLN A 91 -23.85 -0.84 6.24
C GLN A 91 -22.97 -0.12 7.28
N PRO A 92 -23.32 1.11 7.67
CA PRO A 92 -22.70 1.80 8.79
C PRO A 92 -23.40 1.45 10.10
N GLN A 93 -23.46 0.19 10.56
CA GLN A 93 -24.07 -0.18 11.85
C GLN A 93 -23.38 -1.40 12.50
N GLU A 94 -23.44 -1.46 13.84
CA GLU A 94 -22.96 -2.54 14.76
C GLU A 94 -21.55 -2.49 15.35
N ILE A 95 -21.10 -1.32 15.87
CA ILE A 95 -20.06 -1.32 16.93
C ILE A 95 -20.58 -0.83 18.30
N LEU A 96 -21.84 -0.38 18.45
CA LEU A 96 -22.30 0.20 19.73
C LEU A 96 -23.13 -0.73 20.64
N GLU A 97 -23.61 -1.89 20.18
CA GLU A 97 -24.59 -2.66 20.97
C GLU A 97 -24.02 -3.58 22.06
N GLN A 98 -22.69 -3.69 22.21
CA GLN A 98 -22.10 -4.58 23.23
C GLN A 98 -21.92 -3.92 24.61
N SER A 99 -22.20 -2.61 24.76
CA SER A 99 -21.96 -1.89 26.02
C SER A 99 -23.20 -1.66 26.90
N LEU A 100 -24.40 -2.13 26.53
CA LEU A 100 -25.64 -1.85 27.27
C LEU A 100 -26.33 -3.09 27.87
N LYS A 101 -25.62 -4.20 28.06
CA LYS A 101 -26.15 -5.40 28.77
C LYS A 101 -25.67 -5.54 30.22
N HIS A 102 -24.90 -4.58 30.72
CA HIS A 102 -24.30 -4.61 32.06
C HIS A 102 -24.62 -3.37 32.91
N ARG A 103 -25.80 -2.76 32.75
CA ARG A 103 -26.22 -1.67 33.63
C ARG A 103 -27.65 -1.80 34.08
#